data_AF-A0A2W2FJD7-F1
#
_entry.id   AF-A0A2W2FJD7-F1
#
_cell.length_a   1.000
_cell.length_b   1.000
_cell.length_c   1.000
_cell.angle_alpha   90.00
_cell.angle_beta   90.00
_cell.angle_gamma   90.00
#
_symmetry.space_group_name_H-M   'P 1'
#
loop_
_entity.id
_entity.type
_entity.pdbx_description
1 polymer ?
#
loop_
_entity_poly.entity_id
_entity_poly.type
_entity_poly.pdbx_seq_one_letter_code
_entity_poly.pdbx_strand_id
1 'polypeptide(L)'
;MTSATLLTPARSSSRPDDASSSTGSLRTDQRSYIRALVVLDATVLTLAVLVGYAARFGETAPSGTHVPYVLVAPGLVLAWLISLKVLRCYDDRVIGYGADEYRRVSMAGLRLAGATAIAGYVADVGVSRGFLAISFAVGTVGLEVARFAARKRLHRARSRGAGWSRRVLVVGDTAHVLELVHTLRREPYAGYQVVGACIPDALLAPVAQRLDDVPVVGSFRGIPEAAAAIGADTVAVTACGELTATRLRRLGWQLEGTGIDLVLAPALTDVAGPRIHTRPVAGLPLIHVEAPEFRGVRKLVKGFVDRSVSLVALALLLPLLAVIALAVKLDSRGPVLFRQTRVGQGGREFGVFKFRTMVLNADVLLAELAARNETDGLMFKMRHDPRVTRVGRLLRKWSLDELPQLVNVLLGQMSLVGPRPPLPSEVARYDGDVARRLLVKPGITGLWQVSGRSDLSWEDGIRLDLYYVENWSLAADLTILWKTFGAVVNSRGAY
;
A
#
# COMPACT_ATOMS: atom_id res chain seq x y z
N MET A 1 14.16 36.28 -53.00
CA MET A 1 15.28 36.78 -52.17
C MET A 1 14.70 37.28 -50.86
N THR A 2 14.77 36.47 -49.81
CA THR A 2 14.58 36.90 -48.42
C THR A 2 15.21 35.83 -47.55
N SER A 3 16.34 36.21 -46.95
CA SER A 3 17.21 35.37 -46.12
C SER A 3 16.48 34.85 -44.88
N ALA A 4 16.54 33.54 -44.66
CA ALA A 4 16.26 32.94 -43.37
C ALA A 4 17.57 32.84 -42.59
N THR A 5 17.70 33.69 -41.58
CA THR A 5 18.83 33.75 -40.64
C THR A 5 18.91 32.45 -39.83
N LEU A 6 20.06 31.78 -39.89
CA LEU A 6 20.42 30.66 -39.02
C LEU A 6 20.51 31.17 -37.57
N LEU A 7 19.60 30.73 -36.70
CA LEU A 7 19.76 30.85 -35.26
C LEU A 7 20.73 29.74 -34.79
N THR A 8 21.93 30.18 -34.39
CA THR A 8 22.92 29.41 -33.64
C THR A 8 22.24 28.69 -32.47
N PRO A 9 22.52 27.39 -32.22
CA PRO A 9 21.93 26.70 -31.09
C PRO A 9 22.38 27.39 -29.79
N ALA A 10 21.42 27.80 -28.97
CA ALA A 10 21.69 28.20 -27.60
C ALA A 10 22.38 27.03 -26.92
N ARG A 11 23.66 27.21 -26.59
CA ARG A 11 24.39 26.31 -25.71
C ARG A 11 23.63 26.27 -24.37
N SER A 12 22.78 25.27 -24.17
CA SER A 12 22.42 24.87 -22.81
C SER A 12 23.69 24.29 -22.20
N SER A 13 24.45 25.12 -21.50
CA SER A 13 25.59 24.68 -20.72
C SER A 13 25.09 23.91 -19.49
N SER A 14 24.69 22.65 -19.68
CA SER A 14 24.89 21.65 -18.64
C SER A 14 26.33 21.16 -18.82
N ARG A 15 27.24 21.71 -17.99
CA ARG A 15 28.60 21.19 -17.91
C ARG A 15 28.50 19.70 -17.55
N PRO A 16 29.38 18.82 -18.08
CA PRO A 16 29.44 17.42 -17.69
C PRO A 16 29.69 17.22 -16.17
N ASP A 17 30.12 18.26 -15.46
CA ASP A 17 30.28 18.27 -14.00
C ASP A 17 28.94 18.15 -13.22
N ASP A 18 27.80 18.58 -13.77
CA ASP A 18 26.50 18.55 -13.05
C ASP A 18 25.84 17.15 -12.99
N ALA A 19 26.12 16.29 -13.96
CA ALA A 19 25.63 14.90 -13.92
C ALA A 19 26.31 14.12 -12.78
N SER A 20 27.60 14.36 -12.55
CA SER A 20 28.40 13.75 -11.48
C SER A 20 28.02 14.24 -10.09
N SER A 21 27.66 15.53 -9.95
CA SER A 21 27.22 16.12 -8.69
C SER A 21 25.83 15.60 -8.27
N SER A 22 24.93 15.39 -9.23
CA SER A 22 23.58 14.89 -8.98
C SER A 22 23.55 13.41 -8.55
N THR A 23 24.37 12.55 -9.16
CA THR A 23 24.51 11.13 -8.75
C THR A 23 25.19 10.98 -7.39
N GLY A 24 26.14 11.86 -7.08
CA GLY A 24 26.77 11.94 -5.76
C GLY A 24 25.79 12.32 -4.64
N SER A 25 24.93 13.31 -4.88
CA SER A 25 23.88 13.75 -3.93
C SER A 25 22.88 12.64 -3.59
N LEU A 26 22.41 11.89 -4.59
CA LEU A 26 21.41 10.83 -4.40
C LEU A 26 21.95 9.63 -3.61
N ARG A 27 23.17 9.18 -3.93
CA ARG A 27 23.85 8.14 -3.17
C ARG A 27 24.11 8.59 -1.73
N THR A 28 24.24 9.90 -1.50
CA THR A 28 24.39 10.47 -0.16
C THR A 28 23.09 10.41 0.61
N ASP A 29 21.95 10.74 0.01
CA ASP A 29 20.62 10.63 0.63
C ASP A 29 20.23 9.19 0.95
N GLN A 30 20.52 8.26 0.04
CA GLN A 30 20.33 6.83 0.27
C GLN A 30 21.15 6.36 1.47
N ARG A 31 22.46 6.65 1.47
CA ARG A 31 23.38 6.26 2.55
C ARG A 31 23.01 6.93 3.87
N SER A 32 22.55 8.18 3.86
CA SER A 32 22.14 8.89 5.07
C SER A 32 20.90 8.22 5.68
N TYR A 33 19.91 7.85 4.86
CA TYR A 33 18.72 7.15 5.32
C TYR A 33 19.07 5.77 5.91
N ILE A 34 19.88 4.98 5.20
CA ILE A 34 20.30 3.65 5.69
C ILE A 34 21.10 3.76 6.99
N ARG A 35 22.01 4.73 7.10
CA ARG A 35 22.77 4.98 8.33
C ARG A 35 21.84 5.38 9.49
N ALA A 36 20.90 6.28 9.24
CA ALA A 36 19.91 6.67 10.25
C ALA A 36 19.07 5.46 10.71
N LEU A 37 18.72 4.56 9.79
CA LEU A 37 18.00 3.32 10.10
C LEU A 37 18.83 2.35 10.95
N VAL A 38 20.11 2.18 10.64
CA VAL A 38 21.04 1.36 11.45
C VAL A 38 21.18 1.92 12.86
N VAL A 39 21.33 3.24 13.00
CA VAL A 39 21.41 3.92 14.31
C VAL A 39 20.10 3.75 15.08
N LEU A 40 18.95 3.89 14.41
CA LEU A 40 17.64 3.66 15.02
C LEU A 40 17.51 2.22 15.52
N ASP A 41 17.83 1.23 14.69
CA ASP A 41 17.78 -0.18 15.06
C ASP A 41 18.71 -0.47 16.25
N ALA A 42 19.95 0.02 16.23
CA ALA A 42 20.89 -0.14 17.33
C ALA A 42 20.37 0.48 18.64
N THR A 43 19.72 1.64 18.56
CA THR A 43 19.13 2.33 19.72
C THR A 43 17.97 1.53 20.31
N VAL A 44 17.07 1.05 19.45
CA VAL A 44 15.91 0.24 19.84
C VAL A 44 16.35 -1.07 20.48
N LEU A 45 17.34 -1.74 19.89
CA LEU A 45 17.88 -3.00 20.41
C LEU A 45 18.58 -2.80 21.76
N THR A 46 19.36 -1.73 21.89
CA THR A 46 20.00 -1.37 23.17
C THR A 46 18.94 -1.14 24.25
N LEU A 47 17.91 -0.35 23.95
CA LEU A 47 16.80 -0.09 24.88
C LEU A 47 16.04 -1.38 25.23
N ALA A 48 15.77 -2.25 24.26
CA ALA A 48 15.09 -3.53 24.50
C ALA A 48 15.89 -4.47 25.41
N VAL A 49 17.21 -4.49 25.26
CA VAL A 49 18.11 -5.25 26.13
C VAL A 49 18.14 -4.65 27.54
N LEU A 50 18.19 -3.32 27.67
CA LEU A 50 18.10 -2.64 28.97
C LEU A 50 16.76 -2.88 29.66
N VAL A 51 15.64 -2.83 28.93
CA VAL A 51 14.30 -3.15 29.44
C VAL A 51 14.23 -4.60 29.88
N GLY A 52 14.76 -5.54 29.09
CA GLY A 52 14.81 -6.94 29.48
C GLY A 52 15.64 -7.18 30.73
N TYR A 53 16.77 -6.46 30.89
CA TYR A 53 17.60 -6.52 32.08
C TYR A 53 16.85 -5.97 33.30
N ALA A 54 16.31 -4.76 33.21
CA ALA A 54 15.58 -4.11 34.29
C ALA A 54 14.32 -4.89 34.71
N ALA A 55 13.55 -5.38 33.75
CA ALA A 55 12.34 -6.16 34.03
C ALA A 55 12.65 -7.52 34.66
N ARG A 56 13.78 -8.14 34.33
CA ARG A 56 14.15 -9.45 34.89
C ARG A 56 14.81 -9.33 36.26
N PHE A 57 15.71 -8.36 36.43
CA PHE A 57 16.59 -8.28 37.59
C PHE A 57 16.19 -7.19 38.57
N GLY A 58 15.54 -6.12 38.13
CA GLY A 58 15.19 -4.99 39.01
C GLY A 58 16.40 -4.49 39.79
N GLU A 59 16.31 -4.51 41.12
CA GLU A 59 17.40 -4.17 42.03
C GLU A 59 18.29 -5.37 42.41
N THR A 60 17.89 -6.60 42.05
CA THR A 60 18.65 -7.81 42.38
C THR A 60 19.77 -8.05 41.39
N ALA A 61 20.98 -8.30 41.90
CA ALA A 61 22.11 -8.65 41.05
C ALA A 61 21.89 -10.01 40.35
N PRO A 62 22.25 -10.17 39.07
CA PRO A 62 22.19 -11.47 38.41
C PRO A 62 23.10 -12.49 39.11
N SER A 63 22.55 -13.65 39.47
CA SER A 63 23.29 -14.75 40.09
C SER A 63 23.23 -16.01 39.23
N GLY A 64 24.31 -16.80 39.20
CA GLY A 64 24.33 -18.11 38.54
C GLY A 64 24.66 -18.09 37.04
N THR A 65 25.23 -17.00 36.52
CA THR A 65 25.67 -16.91 35.12
C THR A 65 27.19 -17.01 35.04
N HIS A 66 27.71 -17.83 34.12
CA HIS A 66 29.16 -17.98 33.91
C HIS A 66 29.79 -16.78 33.20
N VAL A 67 28.97 -15.96 32.53
CA VAL A 67 29.39 -14.80 31.73
C VAL A 67 28.71 -13.55 32.27
N PRO A 68 29.44 -12.45 32.52
CA PRO A 68 28.84 -11.22 33.03
C PRO A 68 27.90 -10.58 32.01
N TYR A 69 26.75 -10.07 32.48
CA TYR A 69 25.73 -9.44 31.64
C TYR A 69 26.23 -8.19 30.89
N VAL A 70 27.27 -7.53 31.42
CA VAL A 70 27.96 -6.41 30.76
C VAL A 70 28.59 -6.83 29.42
N LEU A 71 28.92 -8.12 29.24
CA LEU A 71 29.37 -8.68 27.96
C LEU A 71 28.22 -9.26 27.15
N VAL A 72 27.27 -9.94 27.81
CA VAL A 72 26.13 -10.58 27.13
C VAL A 72 25.24 -9.54 26.44
N ALA A 73 24.93 -8.42 27.09
CA ALA A 73 24.05 -7.38 26.57
C ALA A 73 24.55 -6.75 25.26
N PRO A 74 25.76 -6.16 25.18
CA PRO A 74 26.29 -5.62 23.92
C PRO A 74 26.55 -6.72 22.89
N GLY A 75 26.97 -7.92 23.31
CA GLY A 75 27.13 -9.07 22.42
C GLY A 75 25.81 -9.46 21.73
N LEU A 76 24.70 -9.45 22.47
CA LEU A 76 23.37 -9.72 21.94
C LEU A 76 22.92 -8.64 20.95
N VAL A 77 23.13 -7.35 21.25
CA VAL A 77 22.83 -6.24 20.32
C VAL A 77 23.64 -6.39 19.02
N LEU A 78 24.95 -6.64 19.12
CA LEU A 78 25.81 -6.83 17.96
C LEU A 78 25.39 -8.05 17.13
N ALA A 79 25.12 -9.19 17.77
CA ALA A 79 24.62 -10.39 17.10
C ALA A 79 23.30 -10.12 16.35
N TRP A 80 22.43 -9.30 16.91
CA TRP A 80 21.17 -8.91 16.28
C TRP A 80 21.36 -7.98 15.09
N LEU A 81 22.23 -6.97 15.20
CA LEU A 81 22.60 -6.12 14.06
C LEU A 81 23.25 -6.93 12.93
N ILE A 82 24.09 -7.92 13.26
CA ILE A 82 24.66 -8.85 12.28
C ILE A 82 23.57 -9.70 11.65
N SER A 83 22.63 -10.24 12.43
CA SER A 83 21.48 -11.00 11.91
C SER A 83 20.67 -10.16 10.90
N LEU A 84 20.36 -8.91 11.24
CA LEU A 84 19.67 -7.97 10.35
C LEU A 84 20.46 -7.73 9.05
N LYS A 85 21.78 -7.56 9.14
CA LYS A 85 22.66 -7.38 7.98
C LYS A 85 22.71 -8.64 7.09
N VAL A 86 22.86 -9.83 7.68
CA VAL A 86 22.92 -11.12 6.97
C VAL A 86 21.62 -11.40 6.23
N LEU A 87 20.46 -11.12 6.85
CA LEU A 87 19.16 -11.22 6.20
C LEU A 87 18.86 -10.05 5.24
N ARG A 88 19.85 -9.19 4.95
CA ARG A 88 19.73 -8.08 4.01
C ARG A 88 18.56 -7.15 4.34
N CYS A 89 18.39 -6.81 5.63
CA CYS A 89 17.36 -5.85 6.10
C CYS A 89 17.74 -4.39 5.83
N TYR A 90 18.98 -4.14 5.40
CA TYR A 90 19.51 -2.83 5.01
C TYR A 90 19.68 -2.69 3.49
N ASP A 91 19.15 -3.63 2.72
CA ASP A 91 19.18 -3.63 1.26
C ASP A 91 18.18 -2.61 0.74
N ASP A 92 18.64 -1.72 -0.13
CA ASP A 92 17.89 -0.57 -0.61
C ASP A 92 16.70 -0.98 -1.48
N ARG A 93 16.76 -2.17 -2.08
CA ARG A 93 15.67 -2.79 -2.86
C ARG A 93 14.46 -3.17 -2.02
N VAL A 94 14.61 -3.27 -0.70
CA VAL A 94 13.56 -3.76 0.22
C VAL A 94 13.00 -2.64 1.09
N ILE A 95 13.82 -1.62 1.34
CA ILE A 95 13.50 -0.55 2.28
C ILE A 95 12.40 0.35 1.69
N GLY A 96 11.39 0.65 2.52
CA GLY A 96 10.45 1.73 2.23
C GLY A 96 9.29 1.36 1.31
N TYR A 97 9.20 0.13 0.79
CA TYR A 97 8.04 -0.35 0.04
C TYR A 97 7.76 -1.84 0.29
N GLY A 98 6.49 -2.24 0.23
CA GLY A 98 6.09 -3.64 0.41
C GLY A 98 6.21 -4.21 1.82
N ALA A 99 5.84 -5.48 1.99
CA ALA A 99 5.86 -6.19 3.29
C ALA A 99 7.18 -6.92 3.59
N ASP A 100 8.06 -7.06 2.58
CA ASP A 100 9.29 -7.85 2.70
C ASP A 100 10.28 -7.29 3.74
N GLU A 101 10.29 -5.97 3.95
CA GLU A 101 11.11 -5.35 5.00
C GLU A 101 10.76 -5.93 6.39
N TYR A 102 9.48 -5.87 6.75
CA TYR A 102 8.98 -6.37 8.04
C TYR A 102 9.16 -7.89 8.16
N ARG A 103 8.88 -8.62 7.07
CA ARG A 103 9.11 -10.08 7.05
C ARG A 103 10.57 -10.42 7.35
N ARG A 104 11.54 -9.72 6.76
CA ARG A 104 12.97 -9.97 7.00
C ARG A 104 13.38 -9.60 8.42
N VAL A 105 12.88 -8.50 8.96
CA VAL A 105 13.16 -8.05 10.33
C VAL A 105 12.62 -9.04 11.36
N SER A 106 11.37 -9.45 11.21
CA SER A 106 10.75 -10.51 12.02
C SER A 106 11.51 -11.83 11.93
N MET A 107 11.90 -12.26 10.73
CA MET A 107 12.71 -13.48 10.55
C MET A 107 14.10 -13.37 11.18
N ALA A 108 14.75 -12.21 11.13
CA ALA A 108 16.07 -12.00 11.72
C ALA A 108 16.00 -12.09 13.25
N GLY A 109 14.97 -11.49 13.87
CA GLY A 109 14.71 -11.60 15.31
C GLY A 109 14.39 -13.03 15.73
N LEU A 110 13.46 -13.70 15.05
CA LEU A 110 13.05 -15.07 15.40
C LEU A 110 14.18 -16.09 15.24
N ARG A 111 14.96 -16.02 14.15
CA ARG A 111 16.11 -16.92 13.92
C ARG A 111 17.19 -16.72 14.97
N LEU A 112 17.49 -15.46 15.32
CA LEU A 112 18.47 -15.19 16.36
C LEU A 112 17.98 -15.63 17.74
N ALA A 113 16.70 -15.42 18.07
CA ALA A 113 16.11 -15.89 19.31
C ALA A 113 16.22 -17.42 19.43
N GLY A 114 15.85 -18.14 18.37
CA GLY A 114 15.99 -19.60 18.31
C GLY A 114 17.44 -20.06 18.44
N ALA A 115 18.37 -19.45 17.70
CA ALA A 115 19.79 -19.79 17.77
C ALA A 115 20.38 -19.52 19.16
N THR A 116 20.01 -18.39 19.78
CA THR A 116 20.47 -18.03 21.13
C THR A 116 19.90 -18.97 22.19
N ALA A 117 18.64 -19.37 22.06
CA ALA A 117 18.01 -20.33 22.97
C ALA A 117 18.68 -21.72 22.89
N ILE A 118 18.95 -22.21 21.67
CA ILE A 118 19.64 -23.49 21.44
C ILE A 118 21.07 -23.42 21.99
N ALA A 119 21.83 -22.38 21.64
CA ALA A 119 23.21 -22.22 22.10
C ALA A 119 23.29 -22.09 23.63
N GLY A 120 22.39 -21.31 24.23
CA GLY A 120 22.31 -21.14 25.68
C GLY A 120 21.96 -22.44 26.41
N TYR A 121 21.15 -23.31 25.80
CA TYR A 121 20.84 -24.64 26.33
C TYR A 121 22.01 -25.61 26.20
N VAL A 122 22.69 -25.63 25.05
CA VAL A 122 23.82 -26.55 24.78
C VAL A 122 25.06 -26.20 25.60
N ALA A 123 25.36 -24.91 25.75
CA ALA A 123 26.56 -24.44 26.44
C ALA A 123 26.35 -24.15 27.94
N ASP A 124 25.14 -24.39 28.47
CA ASP A 124 24.75 -24.17 29.87
C ASP A 124 25.27 -22.85 30.47
N VAL A 125 25.13 -21.76 29.72
CA VAL A 125 25.79 -20.47 30.02
C VAL A 125 25.19 -19.78 31.27
N GLY A 126 24.08 -20.30 31.81
CA GLY A 126 23.39 -19.74 32.98
C GLY A 126 22.72 -18.38 32.71
N VAL A 127 22.53 -18.01 31.44
CA VAL A 127 21.85 -16.76 31.05
C VAL A 127 20.35 -16.92 31.27
N SER A 128 19.76 -15.95 32.00
CA SER A 128 18.33 -15.95 32.30
C SER A 128 17.46 -15.97 31.04
N ARG A 129 16.61 -17.00 30.94
CA ARG A 129 15.62 -17.15 29.86
C ARG A 129 14.61 -16.01 29.84
N GLY A 130 14.24 -15.48 31.01
CA GLY A 130 13.32 -14.35 31.14
C GLY A 130 13.90 -13.06 30.55
N PHE A 131 15.17 -12.77 30.83
CA PHE A 131 15.90 -11.66 30.20
C PHE A 131 15.86 -11.78 28.67
N LEU A 132 16.26 -12.93 28.13
CA LEU A 132 16.28 -13.17 26.68
C LEU A 132 14.88 -13.04 26.07
N ALA A 133 13.86 -13.68 26.66
CA ALA A 133 12.50 -13.64 26.16
C ALA A 133 11.93 -12.21 26.10
N ILE A 134 12.10 -11.42 27.16
CA ILE A 134 11.64 -10.03 27.20
C ILE A 134 12.42 -9.18 26.19
N SER A 135 13.75 -9.30 26.13
CA SER A 135 14.58 -8.57 25.17
C SER A 135 14.21 -8.88 23.72
N PHE A 136 13.96 -10.15 23.37
CA PHE A 136 13.55 -10.53 22.02
C PHE A 136 12.13 -10.05 21.69
N ALA A 137 11.19 -10.14 22.63
CA ALA A 137 9.81 -9.67 22.42
C ALA A 137 9.76 -8.15 22.24
N VAL A 138 10.34 -7.40 23.19
CA VAL A 138 10.39 -5.92 23.15
C VAL A 138 11.22 -5.45 21.96
N GLY A 139 12.35 -6.09 21.67
CA GLY A 139 13.23 -5.72 20.56
C GLY A 139 12.56 -5.94 19.21
N THR A 140 11.89 -7.09 19.00
CA THR A 140 11.19 -7.36 17.73
C THR A 140 10.05 -6.38 17.53
N VAL A 141 9.17 -6.20 18.52
CA VAL A 141 8.07 -5.23 18.43
C VAL A 141 8.60 -3.81 18.25
N GLY A 142 9.63 -3.43 18.99
CA GLY A 142 10.28 -2.13 18.90
C GLY A 142 10.84 -1.86 17.50
N LEU A 143 11.51 -2.84 16.89
CA LEU A 143 12.05 -2.72 15.53
C LEU A 143 10.93 -2.55 14.49
N GLU A 144 9.86 -3.32 14.59
CA GLU A 144 8.70 -3.22 13.69
C GLU A 144 8.06 -1.82 13.78
N VAL A 145 7.85 -1.31 14.99
CA VAL A 145 7.29 0.03 15.23
C VAL A 145 8.24 1.12 14.74
N ALA A 146 9.53 1.02 15.05
CA ALA A 146 10.54 2.00 14.65
C ALA A 146 10.69 2.07 13.13
N ARG A 147 10.70 0.92 12.44
CA ARG A 147 10.74 0.84 10.98
C ARG A 147 9.46 1.34 10.33
N PHE A 148 8.31 1.04 10.91
CA PHE A 148 7.05 1.63 10.47
C PHE A 148 7.07 3.16 10.56
N ALA A 149 7.56 3.72 11.67
CA ALA A 149 7.69 5.16 11.84
C ALA A 149 8.69 5.78 10.86
N ALA A 150 9.87 5.16 10.68
CA ALA A 150 10.88 5.59 9.71
C ALA A 150 10.33 5.59 8.29
N ARG A 151 9.63 4.51 7.89
CA ARG A 151 8.94 4.41 6.60
C ARG A 151 7.90 5.51 6.42
N LYS A 152 7.06 5.78 7.41
CA LYS A 152 6.05 6.85 7.32
C LYS A 152 6.70 8.23 7.17
N ARG A 153 7.83 8.47 7.83
CA ARG A 153 8.61 9.71 7.64
C ARG A 153 9.17 9.79 6.21
N LEU A 154 9.73 8.71 5.69
CA LEU A 154 10.21 8.63 4.31
C LEU A 154 9.08 8.87 3.29
N HIS A 155 7.93 8.22 3.47
CA HIS A 155 6.76 8.41 2.61
C HIS A 155 6.27 9.85 2.60
N ARG A 156 6.23 10.51 3.76
CA ARG A 156 5.87 11.94 3.86
C ARG A 156 6.92 12.87 3.26
N ALA A 157 8.19 12.47 3.25
CA ALA A 157 9.23 13.22 2.55
C ALA A 157 9.00 13.09 1.04
N ARG A 158 8.85 11.86 0.54
CA ARG A 158 8.65 11.55 -0.89
C ARG A 158 7.43 12.25 -1.47
N SER A 159 6.31 12.28 -0.73
CA SER A 159 5.09 12.98 -1.16
C SER A 159 5.25 14.50 -1.25
N ARG A 160 6.27 15.08 -0.60
CA ARG A 160 6.63 16.50 -0.69
C ARG A 160 7.76 16.75 -1.71
N GLY A 161 8.11 15.74 -2.51
CA GLY A 161 9.24 15.80 -3.45
C GLY A 161 10.62 15.78 -2.78
N ALA A 162 10.70 15.43 -1.50
CA ALA A 162 11.94 15.39 -0.73
C ALA A 162 12.31 13.96 -0.31
N GLY A 163 13.57 13.75 0.07
CA GLY A 163 14.06 12.47 0.54
C GLY A 163 14.35 11.46 -0.57
N TRP A 164 14.89 10.32 -0.16
CA TRP A 164 15.47 9.36 -1.09
C TRP A 164 14.42 8.67 -1.98
N SER A 165 14.57 8.85 -3.28
CA SER A 165 13.85 8.19 -4.37
C SER A 165 14.84 7.76 -5.46
N ARG A 166 14.54 6.64 -6.13
CA ARG A 166 15.29 6.14 -7.29
C ARG A 166 14.94 6.95 -8.52
N ARG A 167 15.95 7.35 -9.30
CA ARG A 167 15.77 8.11 -10.54
C ARG A 167 15.64 7.14 -11.70
N VAL A 168 14.45 7.12 -12.29
CA VAL A 168 14.06 6.15 -13.29
C VAL A 168 14.12 6.76 -14.69
N LEU A 169 14.86 6.10 -15.58
CA LEU A 169 14.71 6.22 -17.02
C LEU A 169 13.68 5.19 -17.48
N VAL A 170 12.55 5.63 -18.03
CA VAL A 170 11.51 4.72 -18.55
C VAL A 170 11.76 4.44 -20.02
N VAL A 171 11.71 3.18 -20.43
CA VAL A 171 11.97 2.74 -21.80
C VAL A 171 10.79 1.95 -22.32
N GLY A 172 10.20 2.37 -23.43
CA GLY A 172 9.13 1.62 -24.09
C GLY A 172 8.37 2.44 -25.12
N ASP A 173 7.20 1.95 -25.51
CA ASP A 173 6.31 2.67 -26.43
C ASP A 173 5.63 3.84 -25.73
N THR A 174 5.34 4.92 -26.46
CA THR A 174 4.76 6.17 -25.94
C THR A 174 3.60 5.96 -24.97
N ALA A 175 2.64 5.10 -25.32
CA ALA A 175 1.45 4.83 -24.50
C ALA A 175 1.81 4.16 -23.16
N HIS A 176 2.65 3.12 -23.19
CA HIS A 176 3.06 2.38 -21.99
C HIS A 176 3.99 3.20 -21.09
N VAL A 177 4.83 4.05 -21.69
CA VAL A 177 5.66 5.01 -20.95
C VAL A 177 4.77 5.98 -20.18
N LEU A 178 3.77 6.58 -20.85
CA LEU A 178 2.83 7.48 -20.20
C LEU A 178 2.05 6.79 -19.08
N GLU A 179 1.57 5.56 -19.29
CA GLU A 179 0.87 4.78 -18.25
C GLU A 179 1.75 4.55 -17.02
N LEU A 180 3.01 4.14 -17.20
CA LEU A 180 3.93 3.92 -16.09
C LEU A 180 4.27 5.24 -15.38
N VAL A 181 4.49 6.33 -16.13
CA VAL A 181 4.74 7.67 -15.58
C VAL A 181 3.58 8.12 -14.69
N HIS A 182 2.34 8.00 -15.18
CA HIS A 182 1.14 8.35 -14.42
C HIS A 182 1.02 7.48 -13.16
N THR A 183 1.25 6.17 -13.27
CA THR A 183 1.19 5.25 -12.13
C THR A 183 2.20 5.60 -11.05
N LEU A 184 3.47 5.80 -11.41
CA LEU A 184 4.53 6.14 -10.46
C LEU A 184 4.32 7.51 -9.79
N ARG A 185 3.76 8.48 -10.53
CA ARG A 185 3.42 9.81 -9.96
C ARG A 185 2.26 9.77 -8.98
N ARG A 186 1.25 8.94 -9.24
CA ARG A 186 0.12 8.76 -8.33
C ARG A 186 0.55 8.10 -7.03
N GLU A 187 1.67 7.37 -7.04
CA GLU A 187 2.23 6.68 -5.88
C GLU A 187 3.65 7.14 -5.50
N PRO A 188 3.86 8.42 -5.10
CA PRO A 188 5.20 8.92 -4.75
C PRO A 188 5.88 8.13 -3.64
N TYR A 189 5.09 7.49 -2.78
CA TYR A 189 5.57 6.66 -1.68
C TYR A 189 6.36 5.42 -2.15
N ALA A 190 6.15 4.96 -3.39
CA ALA A 190 6.93 3.89 -4.02
C ALA A 190 8.42 4.24 -4.15
N GLY A 191 8.76 5.53 -4.15
CA GLY A 191 10.15 5.99 -4.19
C GLY A 191 10.79 5.89 -5.56
N TYR A 192 10.00 5.99 -6.62
CA TYR A 192 10.50 6.11 -7.98
C TYR A 192 10.16 7.51 -8.51
N GLN A 193 11.16 8.20 -9.04
CA GLN A 193 11.03 9.49 -9.69
C GLN A 193 11.45 9.35 -11.14
N VAL A 194 10.51 9.51 -12.06
CA VAL A 194 10.82 9.46 -13.50
C VAL A 194 11.56 10.74 -13.90
N VAL A 195 12.75 10.58 -14.47
CA VAL A 195 13.62 11.70 -14.86
C VAL A 195 13.85 11.81 -16.37
N GLY A 196 13.46 10.78 -17.12
CA GLY A 196 13.50 10.79 -18.58
C GLY A 196 12.80 9.57 -19.18
N ALA A 197 12.57 9.63 -20.48
CA ALA A 197 12.02 8.54 -21.27
C ALA A 197 12.87 8.23 -22.51
N CYS A 198 12.95 6.94 -22.89
CA CYS A 198 13.42 6.51 -24.19
C CYS A 198 12.29 5.84 -24.96
N ILE A 199 12.07 6.29 -26.19
CA ILE A 199 11.05 5.76 -27.10
C ILE A 199 11.68 5.40 -28.46
N PRO A 200 11.07 4.53 -29.27
CA PRO A 200 11.68 4.04 -30.51
C PRO A 200 12.05 5.18 -31.48
N ASP A 201 11.12 6.12 -31.69
CA ASP A 201 11.21 7.18 -32.71
C ASP A 201 11.84 8.49 -32.22
N ALA A 202 12.46 8.49 -31.04
CA ALA A 202 12.98 9.70 -30.40
C ALA A 202 13.99 10.49 -31.27
N LEU A 203 14.76 9.78 -32.12
CA LEU A 203 15.79 10.37 -32.98
C LEU A 203 15.26 10.90 -34.32
N LEU A 204 14.01 10.61 -34.67
CA LEU A 204 13.41 11.02 -35.95
C LEU A 204 12.72 12.39 -35.87
N ALA A 205 12.54 12.93 -34.66
CA ALA A 205 11.85 14.18 -34.47
C ALA A 205 12.80 15.39 -34.57
N PRO A 206 12.41 16.43 -35.32
CA PRO A 206 13.22 17.64 -35.48
C PRO A 206 13.27 18.53 -34.22
N VAL A 207 12.48 18.23 -33.18
CA VAL A 207 12.37 19.00 -31.94
C VAL A 207 12.48 18.08 -30.74
N ALA A 208 13.06 18.57 -29.64
CA ALA A 208 13.11 17.88 -28.37
C ALA A 208 11.70 17.49 -27.91
N GLN A 209 11.44 16.18 -27.85
CA GLN A 209 10.15 15.65 -27.46
C GLN A 209 10.00 15.60 -25.93
N ARG A 210 8.76 15.77 -25.46
CA ARG A 210 8.38 15.53 -24.07
C ARG A 210 7.11 14.69 -24.06
N LEU A 211 7.06 13.77 -23.10
CA LEU A 211 5.86 13.00 -22.76
C LEU A 211 5.33 13.59 -21.46
N ASP A 212 4.30 14.41 -21.56
CA ASP A 212 3.90 15.38 -20.54
C ASP A 212 5.10 16.27 -20.14
N ASP A 213 5.49 16.24 -18.89
CA ASP A 213 6.65 16.90 -18.30
C ASP A 213 7.89 16.00 -18.21
N VAL A 214 7.86 14.78 -18.76
CA VAL A 214 9.06 13.91 -18.84
C VAL A 214 9.82 14.20 -20.13
N PRO A 215 11.12 14.57 -20.08
CA PRO A 215 11.92 14.75 -21.29
C PRO A 215 12.19 13.41 -21.98
N VAL A 216 12.06 13.37 -23.30
CA VAL A 216 12.54 12.24 -24.10
C VAL A 216 14.03 12.44 -24.33
N VAL A 217 14.85 11.54 -23.79
CA VAL A 217 16.31 11.71 -23.69
C VAL A 217 17.08 10.86 -24.69
N GLY A 218 16.42 9.92 -25.37
CA GLY A 218 17.07 9.08 -26.37
C GLY A 218 16.16 8.00 -26.94
N SER A 219 16.72 7.19 -27.84
CA SER A 219 16.08 5.99 -28.38
C SER A 219 16.64 4.71 -27.76
N PHE A 220 16.14 3.55 -28.18
CA PHE A 220 16.61 2.25 -27.70
C PHE A 220 18.07 1.93 -28.03
N ARG A 221 18.73 2.71 -28.89
CA ARG A 221 20.13 2.48 -29.28
C ARG A 221 21.16 3.05 -28.29
N GLY A 222 20.73 3.88 -27.34
CA GLY A 222 21.63 4.57 -26.41
C GLY A 222 21.07 4.66 -24.99
N ILE A 223 20.41 3.60 -24.51
CA ILE A 223 19.79 3.57 -23.18
C ILE A 223 20.82 3.76 -22.05
N PRO A 224 21.97 3.05 -22.03
CA PRO A 224 22.97 3.23 -20.98
C PRO A 224 23.54 4.65 -20.94
N GLU A 225 23.83 5.22 -22.11
CA GLU A 225 24.39 6.57 -22.25
C GLU A 225 23.37 7.62 -21.81
N ALA A 226 22.11 7.47 -22.22
CA ALA A 226 21.01 8.34 -21.80
C ALA A 226 20.77 8.27 -20.29
N ALA A 227 20.80 7.07 -19.71
CA ALA A 227 20.65 6.87 -18.26
C ALA A 227 21.78 7.55 -17.48
N ALA A 228 23.02 7.38 -17.93
CA ALA A 228 24.18 8.04 -17.32
C ALA A 228 24.12 9.57 -17.44
N ALA A 229 23.74 10.09 -18.61
CA ALA A 229 23.67 11.53 -18.88
C ALA A 229 22.68 12.25 -17.95
N ILE A 230 21.56 11.61 -17.61
CA ILE A 230 20.54 12.19 -16.72
C ILE A 230 20.68 11.76 -15.25
N GLY A 231 21.74 11.02 -14.91
CA GLY A 231 21.97 10.49 -13.57
C GLY A 231 20.87 9.55 -13.07
N ALA A 232 20.28 8.75 -13.97
CA ALA A 232 19.34 7.69 -13.60
C ALA A 232 20.09 6.53 -12.94
N ASP A 233 19.57 6.02 -11.83
CA ASP A 233 20.08 4.84 -11.13
C ASP A 233 19.27 3.58 -11.44
N THR A 234 18.16 3.73 -12.18
CA THR A 234 17.25 2.66 -12.53
C THR A 234 16.76 2.85 -13.97
N VAL A 235 16.80 1.79 -14.77
CA VAL A 235 16.17 1.72 -16.10
C VAL A 235 14.95 0.82 -15.97
N ALA A 236 13.76 1.38 -16.17
CA ALA A 236 12.50 0.64 -16.15
C ALA A 236 12.02 0.40 -17.59
N VAL A 237 12.00 -0.85 -18.02
CA VAL A 237 11.52 -1.22 -19.36
C VAL A 237 10.08 -1.68 -19.29
N THR A 238 9.19 -0.99 -20.00
CA THR A 238 7.77 -1.38 -20.14
C THR A 238 7.57 -2.36 -21.29
N ALA A 239 6.35 -2.89 -21.45
CA ALA A 239 6.02 -3.65 -22.64
C ALA A 239 6.27 -2.82 -23.91
N CYS A 240 7.09 -3.37 -24.81
CA CYS A 240 7.45 -2.77 -26.08
C CYS A 240 7.76 -3.90 -27.08
N GLY A 241 7.21 -3.79 -28.29
CA GLY A 241 7.38 -4.79 -29.34
C GLY A 241 8.83 -4.95 -29.81
N GLU A 242 9.66 -3.90 -29.68
CA GLU A 242 11.04 -3.89 -30.18
C GLU A 242 12.09 -4.41 -29.17
N LEU A 243 11.74 -4.50 -27.89
CA LEU A 243 12.65 -4.93 -26.83
C LEU A 243 12.55 -6.44 -26.60
N THR A 244 13.08 -7.19 -27.57
CA THR A 244 13.18 -8.65 -27.50
C THR A 244 14.02 -9.11 -26.30
N ALA A 245 13.82 -10.35 -25.84
CA ALA A 245 14.58 -10.95 -24.74
C ALA A 245 16.12 -10.84 -24.95
N THR A 246 16.59 -10.98 -26.19
CA THR A 246 18.01 -10.82 -26.54
C THR A 246 18.50 -9.39 -26.32
N ARG A 247 17.69 -8.38 -26.68
CA ARG A 247 18.03 -6.97 -26.44
C ARG A 247 18.02 -6.62 -24.96
N LEU A 248 17.02 -7.10 -24.21
CA LEU A 248 16.97 -6.94 -22.75
C LEU A 248 18.18 -7.56 -22.06
N ARG A 249 18.61 -8.76 -22.48
CA ARG A 249 19.81 -9.41 -21.94
C ARG A 249 21.08 -8.61 -22.25
N ARG A 250 21.22 -8.09 -23.48
CA ARG A 250 22.35 -7.22 -23.86
C ARG A 250 22.35 -5.92 -23.06
N LEU A 251 21.18 -5.31 -22.86
CA LEU A 251 21.04 -4.13 -22.02
C LEU A 251 21.48 -4.43 -20.58
N GLY A 252 21.09 -5.59 -20.03
CA GLY A 252 21.57 -6.05 -18.72
C GLY A 252 23.10 -6.11 -18.62
N TRP A 253 23.77 -6.64 -19.65
CA TRP A 253 25.24 -6.65 -19.71
C TRP A 253 25.85 -5.26 -19.86
N GLN A 254 25.21 -4.36 -20.61
CA GLN A 254 25.69 -2.97 -20.78
C GLN A 254 25.56 -2.15 -19.49
N LEU A 255 24.58 -2.47 -18.65
CA LEU A 255 24.38 -1.82 -17.36
C LEU A 255 25.24 -2.46 -16.24
N GLU A 256 25.87 -3.60 -16.49
CA GLU A 256 26.72 -4.28 -15.51
C GLU A 256 27.91 -3.38 -15.11
N GLY A 257 28.17 -3.28 -13.80
CA GLY A 257 29.23 -2.43 -13.25
C GLY A 257 28.92 -0.92 -13.22
N THR A 258 27.86 -0.45 -13.88
CA THR A 258 27.46 0.98 -13.85
C THR A 258 26.75 1.38 -12.55
N GLY A 259 26.19 0.40 -11.84
CA GLY A 259 25.33 0.62 -10.68
C GLY A 259 23.92 1.08 -11.02
N ILE A 260 23.52 0.99 -12.30
CA ILE A 260 22.16 1.23 -12.78
C ILE A 260 21.39 -0.10 -12.76
N ASP A 261 20.30 -0.15 -12.00
CA ASP A 261 19.44 -1.33 -11.90
C ASP A 261 18.51 -1.44 -13.13
N LEU A 262 18.41 -2.63 -13.73
CA LEU A 262 17.41 -2.92 -14.76
C LEU A 262 16.14 -3.49 -14.13
N VAL A 263 15.00 -2.82 -14.33
CA VAL A 263 13.68 -3.23 -13.86
C VAL A 263 12.79 -3.48 -15.07
N LEU A 264 12.07 -4.60 -15.08
CA LEU A 264 11.06 -4.89 -16.09
C LEU A 264 9.68 -4.61 -15.49
N ALA A 265 8.94 -3.69 -16.12
CA ALA A 265 7.56 -3.42 -15.82
C ALA A 265 6.70 -4.20 -16.85
N PRO A 266 6.22 -5.41 -16.52
CA PRO A 266 5.29 -6.10 -17.40
C PRO A 266 4.02 -5.26 -17.56
N ALA A 267 3.30 -5.41 -18.68
CA ALA A 267 1.99 -4.79 -18.90
C ALA A 267 0.86 -5.41 -18.02
N LEU A 268 1.17 -5.67 -16.75
CA LEU A 268 0.31 -6.29 -15.75
C LEU A 268 0.28 -5.40 -14.50
N THR A 269 -0.01 -4.12 -14.68
CA THR A 269 0.00 -3.08 -13.63
C THR A 269 -1.02 -3.31 -12.52
N ASP A 270 -2.10 -4.08 -12.77
CA ASP A 270 -3.19 -4.33 -11.81
C ASP A 270 -3.15 -5.71 -11.11
N VAL A 271 -2.09 -6.51 -11.31
CA VAL A 271 -1.94 -7.82 -10.66
C VAL A 271 -1.04 -7.69 -9.41
N ALA A 272 -1.54 -8.04 -8.23
CA ALA A 272 -0.76 -7.94 -7.00
C ALA A 272 0.38 -8.97 -6.92
N GLY A 273 1.48 -8.56 -6.30
CA GLY A 273 2.72 -9.34 -6.14
C GLY A 273 2.57 -10.79 -5.66
N PRO A 274 1.61 -11.18 -4.79
CA PRO A 274 1.43 -12.58 -4.39
C PRO A 274 0.99 -13.52 -5.53
N ARG A 275 0.49 -12.98 -6.66
CA ARG A 275 0.04 -13.75 -7.82
C ARG A 275 1.08 -13.84 -8.93
N ILE A 276 2.20 -13.14 -8.80
CA ILE A 276 3.29 -13.13 -9.78
C ILE A 276 4.40 -14.02 -9.25
N HIS A 277 4.43 -15.26 -9.75
CA HIS A 277 5.52 -16.19 -9.46
C HIS A 277 6.39 -16.35 -10.69
N THR A 278 7.69 -16.06 -10.55
CA THR A 278 8.69 -16.47 -11.52
C THR A 278 8.99 -17.95 -11.29
N ARG A 279 8.50 -18.82 -12.18
CA ARG A 279 8.86 -20.24 -12.16
C ARG A 279 9.86 -20.49 -13.29
N PRO A 280 11.08 -20.95 -12.99
CA PRO A 280 11.99 -21.40 -14.03
C PRO A 280 11.41 -22.68 -14.64
N VAL A 281 10.93 -22.60 -15.88
CA VAL A 281 10.50 -23.77 -16.66
C VAL A 281 11.39 -23.84 -17.89
N ALA A 282 12.15 -24.93 -18.03
CA ALA A 282 13.12 -25.11 -19.12
C ALA A 282 14.11 -23.93 -19.27
N GLY A 283 14.51 -23.28 -18.16
CA GLY A 283 15.42 -22.13 -18.19
C GLY A 283 14.78 -20.79 -18.54
N LEU A 284 13.46 -20.74 -18.77
CA LEU A 284 12.72 -19.50 -19.02
C LEU A 284 12.13 -18.95 -17.70
N PRO A 285 12.28 -17.66 -17.40
CA PRO A 285 11.61 -17.02 -16.28
C PRO A 285 10.15 -16.75 -16.65
N LEU A 286 9.31 -17.79 -16.62
CA LEU A 286 7.88 -17.62 -16.88
C LEU A 286 7.24 -16.92 -15.69
N ILE A 287 6.58 -15.79 -15.96
CA ILE A 287 5.69 -15.14 -15.00
C ILE A 287 4.35 -15.87 -15.06
N HIS A 288 4.10 -16.70 -14.05
CA HIS A 288 2.79 -17.29 -13.89
C HIS A 288 1.91 -16.31 -13.12
N VAL A 289 0.83 -15.85 -13.76
CA VAL A 289 -0.23 -15.11 -13.09
C VAL A 289 -1.30 -16.12 -12.68
N GLU A 290 -1.36 -16.44 -11.39
CA GLU A 290 -2.43 -17.31 -10.88
C GLU A 290 -3.78 -16.64 -11.14
N ALA A 291 -4.74 -17.36 -11.74
CA ALA A 291 -6.09 -16.83 -11.93
C ALA A 291 -6.72 -16.50 -10.56
N PRO A 292 -7.55 -15.45 -10.44
CA PRO A 292 -8.17 -15.14 -9.16
C PRO A 292 -9.05 -16.31 -8.72
N GLU A 293 -8.74 -16.92 -7.58
CA GLU A 293 -9.52 -18.04 -7.04
C GLU A 293 -10.82 -17.54 -6.41
N PHE A 294 -11.90 -17.54 -7.18
CA PHE A 294 -13.25 -17.21 -6.69
C PHE A 294 -13.97 -18.39 -6.01
N ARG A 295 -13.31 -19.56 -5.92
CA ARG A 295 -13.84 -20.84 -5.41
C ARG A 295 -12.77 -21.53 -4.55
N GLY A 296 -13.19 -22.34 -3.57
CA GLY A 296 -12.29 -23.17 -2.77
C GLY A 296 -12.17 -22.78 -1.29
N VAL A 297 -11.21 -23.41 -0.60
CA VAL A 297 -11.02 -23.36 0.86
C VAL A 297 -10.81 -21.93 1.37
N ARG A 298 -10.06 -21.09 0.64
CA ARG A 298 -9.82 -19.69 1.04
C ARG A 298 -11.11 -18.89 1.21
N LYS A 299 -12.10 -19.08 0.33
CA LYS A 299 -13.42 -18.42 0.43
C LYS A 299 -14.23 -18.93 1.61
N LEU A 300 -14.13 -20.23 1.92
CA LEU A 300 -14.77 -20.82 3.11
C LEU A 300 -14.17 -20.26 4.39
N VAL A 301 -12.84 -20.21 4.48
CA VAL A 301 -12.12 -19.62 5.62
C VAL A 301 -12.49 -18.15 5.77
N LYS A 302 -12.46 -17.35 4.70
CA LYS A 302 -12.92 -15.94 4.75
C LYS A 302 -14.35 -15.83 5.25
N GLY A 303 -15.28 -16.64 4.71
CA GLY A 303 -16.68 -16.63 5.13
C GLY A 303 -16.89 -17.10 6.57
N PHE A 304 -16.02 -17.95 7.11
CA PHE A 304 -16.03 -18.33 8.53
C PHE A 304 -15.55 -17.17 9.39
N VAL A 305 -14.37 -16.61 9.08
CA VAL A 305 -13.79 -15.46 9.79
C VAL A 305 -14.76 -14.28 9.81
N ASP A 306 -15.35 -13.92 8.67
CA ASP A 306 -16.31 -12.83 8.56
C ASP A 306 -17.51 -13.00 9.51
N ARG A 307 -18.08 -14.21 9.58
CA ARG A 307 -19.23 -14.49 10.44
C ARG A 307 -18.85 -14.53 11.91
N SER A 308 -17.74 -15.19 12.26
CA SER A 308 -17.26 -15.26 13.64
C SER A 308 -16.95 -13.87 14.20
N VAL A 309 -16.23 -13.04 13.43
CA VAL A 309 -15.91 -11.67 13.84
C VAL A 309 -17.18 -10.81 13.91
N SER A 310 -18.10 -10.94 12.94
CA SER A 310 -19.37 -10.20 12.99
C SER A 310 -20.26 -10.59 14.18
N LEU A 311 -20.26 -11.87 14.56
CA LEU A 311 -21.03 -12.37 15.70
C LEU A 311 -20.51 -11.77 17.01
N VAL A 312 -19.18 -11.83 17.21
CA VAL A 312 -18.52 -11.26 18.38
C VAL A 312 -18.73 -9.74 18.40
N ALA A 313 -18.54 -9.04 17.28
CA ALA A 313 -18.76 -7.61 17.19
C ALA A 313 -20.21 -7.23 17.51
N LEU A 314 -21.20 -7.96 16.99
CA LEU A 314 -22.61 -7.71 17.25
C LEU A 314 -22.95 -7.93 18.74
N ALA A 315 -22.42 -8.98 19.36
CA ALA A 315 -22.62 -9.25 20.78
C ALA A 315 -22.02 -8.14 21.67
N LEU A 316 -20.79 -7.71 21.38
CA LEU A 316 -20.11 -6.63 22.13
C LEU A 316 -20.77 -5.27 21.92
N LEU A 317 -21.27 -4.98 20.71
CA LEU A 317 -21.89 -3.71 20.36
C LEU A 317 -23.39 -3.66 20.67
N LEU A 318 -24.01 -4.75 21.12
CA LEU A 318 -25.45 -4.83 21.36
C LEU A 318 -25.98 -3.71 22.27
N PRO A 319 -25.33 -3.36 23.40
CA PRO A 319 -25.78 -2.25 24.25
C PRO A 319 -25.75 -0.90 23.50
N LEU A 320 -24.70 -0.65 22.73
CA LEU A 320 -24.57 0.57 21.93
C LEU A 320 -25.64 0.63 20.83
N LEU A 321 -25.91 -0.49 20.15
CA LEU A 321 -26.96 -0.57 19.13
C LEU A 321 -28.35 -0.28 19.72
N ALA A 322 -28.62 -0.75 20.94
CA ALA A 322 -29.87 -0.46 21.64
C ALA A 322 -30.01 1.04 21.97
N VAL A 323 -28.94 1.69 22.44
CA VAL A 323 -28.91 3.14 22.70
C VAL A 323 -29.14 3.93 21.40
N ILE A 324 -28.45 3.57 20.32
CA ILE A 324 -28.64 4.21 19.00
C ILE A 324 -30.06 4.00 18.51
N ALA A 325 -30.62 2.80 18.66
CA ALA A 325 -31.98 2.49 18.26
C ALA A 325 -33.00 3.37 18.98
N LEU A 326 -32.83 3.56 20.30
CA LEU A 326 -33.67 4.45 21.10
C LEU A 326 -33.51 5.91 20.65
N ALA A 327 -32.28 6.39 20.46
CA ALA A 327 -32.02 7.76 20.00
C ALA A 327 -32.68 8.06 18.63
N VAL A 328 -32.58 7.14 17.68
CA VAL A 328 -33.25 7.25 16.36
C VAL A 328 -34.77 7.26 16.52
N LYS A 329 -35.32 6.44 17.41
CA LYS A 329 -36.77 6.37 17.67
C LYS A 329 -37.31 7.65 18.29
N LEU A 330 -36.54 8.30 19.15
CA LEU A 330 -36.90 9.55 19.82
C LEU A 330 -36.71 10.78 18.92
N ASP A 331 -35.74 10.77 18.01
CA ASP A 331 -35.44 11.90 17.11
C ASP A 331 -36.48 12.08 16.00
N SER A 332 -37.05 10.99 15.46
CA SER A 332 -38.09 11.08 14.41
C SER A 332 -39.06 9.90 14.40
N ARG A 333 -40.29 10.14 13.90
CA ARG A 333 -41.32 9.09 13.75
C ARG A 333 -40.94 8.06 12.67
N GLY A 334 -41.24 6.78 12.91
CA GLY A 334 -41.08 5.67 11.95
C GLY A 334 -40.27 4.47 12.48
N PRO A 335 -39.80 3.56 11.60
CA PRO A 335 -38.96 2.40 11.94
C PRO A 335 -37.48 2.76 12.17
N VAL A 336 -36.85 2.16 13.18
CA VAL A 336 -35.45 2.43 13.55
C VAL A 336 -34.48 1.99 12.46
N LEU A 337 -34.72 0.82 11.87
CA LEU A 337 -33.91 0.28 10.79
C LEU A 337 -34.50 0.66 9.43
N PHE A 338 -33.62 1.04 8.52
CA PHE A 338 -33.89 1.28 7.12
C PHE A 338 -33.25 0.16 6.30
N ARG A 339 -33.97 -0.33 5.28
CA ARG A 339 -33.50 -1.39 4.38
C ARG A 339 -33.38 -0.82 2.97
N GLN A 340 -32.18 -0.87 2.41
CA GLN A 340 -31.93 -0.39 1.05
C GLN A 340 -31.57 -1.54 0.12
N THR A 341 -32.27 -1.67 -1.01
CA THR A 341 -31.94 -2.66 -2.04
C THR A 341 -30.60 -2.34 -2.69
N ARG A 342 -29.72 -3.34 -2.71
CA ARG A 342 -28.39 -3.31 -3.30
C ARG A 342 -28.14 -4.60 -4.05
N VAL A 343 -27.18 -4.57 -4.96
CA VAL A 343 -26.74 -5.76 -5.71
C VAL A 343 -25.53 -6.38 -5.00
N GLY A 344 -25.59 -7.69 -4.80
CA GLY A 344 -24.55 -8.48 -4.16
C GLY A 344 -23.82 -9.40 -5.13
N GLN A 345 -23.18 -10.44 -4.57
CA GLN A 345 -22.42 -11.39 -5.36
C GLN A 345 -23.30 -12.05 -6.44
N GLY A 346 -22.80 -12.11 -7.67
CA GLY A 346 -23.46 -12.73 -8.82
C GLY A 346 -24.69 -11.95 -9.30
N GLY A 347 -24.76 -10.65 -9.03
CA GLY A 347 -25.89 -9.81 -9.46
C GLY A 347 -27.16 -9.96 -8.63
N ARG A 348 -27.12 -10.69 -7.50
CA ARG A 348 -28.29 -10.95 -6.67
C ARG A 348 -28.64 -9.75 -5.80
N GLU A 349 -29.87 -9.27 -5.87
CA GLU A 349 -30.32 -8.20 -5.00
C GLU A 349 -30.51 -8.67 -3.55
N PHE A 350 -30.16 -7.80 -2.60
CA PHE A 350 -30.43 -7.99 -1.18
C PHE A 350 -30.66 -6.64 -0.49
N GLY A 351 -31.25 -6.67 0.69
CA GLY A 351 -31.46 -5.45 1.46
C GLY A 351 -30.38 -5.23 2.50
N VAL A 352 -29.62 -4.15 2.35
CA VAL A 352 -28.64 -3.70 3.34
C VAL A 352 -29.37 -3.04 4.50
N PHE A 353 -29.07 -3.49 5.73
CA PHE A 353 -29.60 -2.89 6.95
C PHE A 353 -28.78 -1.68 7.37
N LYS A 354 -29.45 -0.57 7.66
CA LYS A 354 -28.84 0.63 8.25
C LYS A 354 -29.75 1.19 9.34
N PHE A 355 -29.20 2.00 10.24
CA PHE A 355 -30.05 2.88 11.04
C PHE A 355 -30.64 3.97 10.15
N ARG A 356 -31.89 4.34 10.42
CA ARG A 356 -32.55 5.43 9.72
C ARG A 356 -31.89 6.76 10.12
N THR A 357 -31.26 7.42 9.15
CA THR A 357 -30.63 8.74 9.34
C THR A 357 -31.41 9.87 8.67
N MET A 358 -32.45 9.56 7.91
CA MET A 358 -33.26 10.51 7.16
C MET A 358 -34.72 10.51 7.61
N VAL A 359 -35.42 11.60 7.34
CA VAL A 359 -36.88 11.72 7.53
C VAL A 359 -37.63 10.75 6.60
N LEU A 360 -38.84 10.35 6.99
CA LEU A 360 -39.60 9.32 6.28
C LEU A 360 -39.96 9.71 4.83
N ASN A 361 -40.11 11.00 4.56
CA ASN A 361 -40.44 11.57 3.24
C ASN A 361 -39.20 11.99 2.43
N ALA A 362 -38.01 11.44 2.73
CA ALA A 362 -36.75 11.82 2.08
C ALA A 362 -36.74 11.58 0.56
N ASP A 363 -37.48 10.59 0.06
CA ASP A 363 -37.56 10.30 -1.38
C ASP A 363 -38.38 11.36 -2.14
N VAL A 364 -39.43 11.89 -1.53
CA VAL A 364 -40.23 13.01 -2.08
C VAL A 364 -39.38 14.28 -2.12
N LEU A 365 -38.67 14.56 -1.02
CA LEU A 365 -37.73 15.68 -0.93
C LEU A 365 -36.56 15.55 -1.90
N LEU A 366 -36.14 14.32 -2.27
CA LEU A 366 -35.06 14.11 -3.25
C LEU A 366 -35.44 14.69 -4.62
N ALA A 367 -36.67 14.49 -5.07
CA ALA A 367 -37.15 14.98 -6.35
C ALA A 367 -37.14 16.52 -6.41
N GLU A 368 -37.51 17.17 -5.31
CA GLU A 368 -37.49 18.63 -5.17
C GLU A 368 -36.07 19.20 -5.06
N LEU A 369 -35.13 18.43 -4.50
CA LEU A 369 -33.74 18.84 -4.28
C LEU A 369 -32.80 18.43 -5.41
N ALA A 370 -33.24 17.64 -6.39
CA ALA A 370 -32.41 17.11 -7.48
C ALA A 370 -31.68 18.23 -8.25
N ALA A 371 -32.32 19.39 -8.43
CA ALA A 371 -31.73 20.56 -9.09
C ALA A 371 -30.61 21.24 -8.27
N ARG A 372 -30.43 20.86 -7.00
CA ARG A 372 -29.40 21.37 -6.09
C ARG A 372 -28.30 20.34 -5.82
N ASN A 373 -28.14 19.34 -6.69
CA ASN A 373 -27.06 18.37 -6.60
C ASN A 373 -25.70 19.08 -6.77
N GLU A 374 -24.78 18.88 -5.82
CA GLU A 374 -23.47 19.54 -5.82
C GLU A 374 -22.38 18.70 -6.52
N THR A 375 -22.75 17.63 -7.24
CA THR A 375 -21.80 16.77 -7.96
C THR A 375 -22.27 16.36 -9.34
N ASP A 376 -21.35 16.37 -10.30
CA ASP A 376 -21.55 16.02 -11.72
C ASP A 376 -21.71 14.51 -12.00
N GLY A 377 -21.67 13.67 -10.96
CA GLY A 377 -21.71 12.21 -11.08
C GLY A 377 -23.07 11.57 -10.75
N LEU A 378 -23.13 10.23 -10.82
CA LEU A 378 -24.33 9.42 -10.53
C LEU A 378 -24.82 9.49 -9.07
N MET A 379 -24.06 10.11 -8.17
CA MET A 379 -24.40 10.21 -6.76
C MET A 379 -24.96 11.59 -6.45
N PHE A 380 -26.13 11.66 -5.82
CA PHE A 380 -26.63 12.91 -5.25
C PHE A 380 -25.82 13.27 -4.00
N LYS A 381 -25.20 14.46 -3.98
CA LYS A 381 -24.51 15.00 -2.82
C LYS A 381 -24.96 16.44 -2.55
N MET A 382 -25.18 16.74 -1.27
CA MET A 382 -25.46 18.08 -0.77
C MET A 382 -24.87 18.18 0.64
N ARG A 383 -24.00 19.16 0.89
CA ARG A 383 -23.33 19.34 2.20
C ARG A 383 -24.31 19.53 3.36
N HIS A 384 -25.44 20.20 3.12
CA HIS A 384 -26.47 20.44 4.12
C HIS A 384 -27.79 19.82 3.67
N ASP A 385 -27.84 18.49 3.63
CA ASP A 385 -29.04 17.76 3.22
C ASP A 385 -30.15 17.91 4.29
N PRO A 386 -31.26 18.63 3.99
CA PRO A 386 -32.34 18.87 4.95
C PRO A 386 -33.13 17.59 5.28
N ARG A 387 -32.91 16.51 4.53
CA ARG A 387 -33.55 15.22 4.77
C ARG A 387 -32.91 14.47 5.95
N VAL A 388 -31.71 14.84 6.37
CA VAL A 388 -30.95 14.15 7.43
C VAL A 388 -31.36 14.66 8.80
N THR A 389 -31.71 13.74 9.71
CA THR A 389 -32.13 14.09 11.09
C THR A 389 -30.94 14.52 11.95
N ARG A 390 -31.19 15.06 13.15
CA ARG A 390 -30.11 15.53 14.06
C ARG A 390 -29.24 14.36 14.53
N VAL A 391 -29.88 13.28 15.00
CA VAL A 391 -29.17 12.03 15.34
C VAL A 391 -28.55 11.41 14.10
N GLY A 392 -29.27 11.42 12.97
CA GLY A 392 -28.77 10.92 11.69
C GLY A 392 -27.45 11.55 11.24
N ARG A 393 -27.27 12.85 11.46
CA ARG A 393 -26.02 13.57 11.15
C ARG A 393 -24.84 13.04 11.95
N LEU A 394 -25.03 12.80 13.26
CA LEU A 394 -24.00 12.21 14.11
C LEU A 394 -23.68 10.77 13.70
N LEU A 395 -24.71 9.97 13.39
CA LEU A 395 -24.51 8.58 12.96
C LEU A 395 -23.70 8.50 11.66
N ARG A 396 -24.02 9.32 10.65
CA ARG A 396 -23.28 9.34 9.37
C ARG A 396 -21.83 9.81 9.55
N LYS A 397 -21.61 10.84 10.39
CA LYS A 397 -20.27 11.38 10.69
C LYS A 397 -19.31 10.30 11.20
N TRP A 398 -19.81 9.44 12.09
CA TRP A 398 -19.04 8.36 12.70
C TRP A 398 -19.28 6.99 12.04
N SER A 399 -20.03 6.96 10.92
CA SER A 399 -20.43 5.74 10.21
C SER A 399 -21.12 4.69 11.11
N LEU A 400 -21.77 5.13 12.19
CA LEU A 400 -22.50 4.28 13.13
C LEU A 400 -23.82 3.78 12.55
N ASP A 401 -24.34 4.47 11.53
CA ASP A 401 -25.54 4.07 10.80
C ASP A 401 -25.38 2.74 10.04
N GLU A 402 -24.14 2.34 9.78
CA GLU A 402 -23.81 1.12 9.03
C GLU A 402 -23.58 -0.12 9.91
N LEU A 403 -23.55 0.03 11.24
CA LEU A 403 -23.34 -1.11 12.15
C LEU A 403 -24.38 -2.25 11.99
N PRO A 404 -25.67 -1.99 11.68
CA PRO A 404 -26.63 -3.07 11.41
C PRO A 404 -26.24 -3.98 10.23
N GLN A 405 -25.33 -3.56 9.35
CA GLN A 405 -24.83 -4.39 8.24
C GLN A 405 -24.05 -5.62 8.72
N LEU A 406 -23.59 -5.65 9.98
CA LEU A 406 -23.01 -6.86 10.58
C LEU A 406 -24.00 -8.05 10.53
N VAL A 407 -25.30 -7.78 10.58
CA VAL A 407 -26.34 -8.81 10.38
C VAL A 407 -26.33 -9.35 8.94
N ASN A 408 -26.12 -8.49 7.94
CA ASN A 408 -25.98 -8.94 6.54
C ASN A 408 -24.74 -9.83 6.35
N VAL A 409 -23.66 -9.60 7.11
CA VAL A 409 -22.47 -10.46 7.09
C VAL A 409 -22.75 -11.82 7.72
N LEU A 410 -23.46 -11.85 8.86
CA LEU A 410 -23.90 -13.10 9.49
C LEU A 410 -24.80 -13.93 8.56
N LEU A 411 -25.75 -13.29 7.90
CA LEU A 411 -26.63 -13.89 6.88
C LEU A 411 -25.87 -14.32 5.61
N GLY A 412 -24.58 -13.98 5.50
CA GLY A 412 -23.73 -14.31 4.37
C GLY A 412 -24.05 -13.53 3.09
N GLN A 413 -24.81 -12.43 3.17
CA GLN A 413 -25.11 -11.54 2.05
C GLN A 413 -23.95 -10.57 1.77
N MET A 414 -23.23 -10.19 2.83
CA MET A 414 -22.06 -9.31 2.78
C MET A 414 -20.81 -9.99 3.38
N SER A 415 -19.67 -9.33 3.24
CA SER A 415 -18.41 -9.61 3.94
C SER A 415 -18.04 -8.40 4.82
N LEU A 416 -17.14 -8.57 5.79
CA LEU A 416 -16.57 -7.43 6.51
C LEU A 416 -15.80 -6.52 5.55
N VAL A 417 -15.01 -7.12 4.66
CA VAL A 417 -14.18 -6.43 3.66
C VAL A 417 -14.56 -6.88 2.25
N GLY A 418 -14.85 -5.92 1.37
CA GLY A 418 -15.29 -6.16 0.01
C GLY A 418 -15.57 -4.86 -0.76
N PRO A 419 -15.85 -4.95 -2.07
CA PRO A 419 -16.31 -3.82 -2.87
C PRO A 419 -17.57 -3.18 -2.28
N ARG A 420 -17.78 -1.89 -2.51
CA ARG A 420 -19.00 -1.22 -2.08
C ARG A 420 -20.23 -1.89 -2.74
N PRO A 421 -21.31 -2.19 -1.99
CA PRO A 421 -22.55 -2.71 -2.58
C PRO A 421 -23.21 -1.66 -3.49
N PRO A 422 -23.30 -1.89 -4.82
CA PRO A 422 -23.86 -0.91 -5.74
C PRO A 422 -25.39 -0.88 -5.71
N LEU A 423 -25.97 0.23 -6.19
CA LEU A 423 -27.40 0.33 -6.51
C LEU A 423 -27.73 -0.52 -7.74
N PRO A 424 -28.95 -1.07 -7.85
CA PRO A 424 -29.42 -1.69 -9.08
C PRO A 424 -29.29 -0.78 -10.31
N SER A 425 -29.56 0.52 -10.15
CA SER A 425 -29.40 1.52 -11.21
C SER A 425 -27.95 1.78 -11.62
N GLU A 426 -26.98 1.57 -10.73
CA GLU A 426 -25.55 1.63 -11.06
C GLU A 426 -25.15 0.39 -11.87
N VAL A 427 -25.58 -0.80 -11.44
CA VAL A 427 -25.27 -2.08 -12.11
C VAL A 427 -25.85 -2.15 -13.52
N ALA A 428 -27.02 -1.55 -13.75
CA ALA A 428 -27.63 -1.48 -15.09
C ALA A 428 -26.77 -0.72 -16.12
N ARG A 429 -25.75 0.03 -15.68
CA ARG A 429 -24.82 0.79 -16.52
C ARG A 429 -23.40 0.21 -16.52
N TYR A 430 -23.23 -1.01 -15.99
CA TYR A 430 -21.92 -1.64 -15.94
C TYR A 430 -21.58 -2.24 -17.29
N ASP A 431 -20.51 -1.73 -17.88
CA ASP A 431 -19.98 -2.21 -19.16
C ASP A 431 -18.64 -2.94 -18.91
N GLY A 432 -18.41 -4.01 -19.67
CA GLY A 432 -17.14 -4.75 -19.69
C GLY A 432 -16.67 -5.22 -18.30
N ASP A 433 -15.46 -4.82 -17.93
CA ASP A 433 -14.74 -5.34 -16.75
C ASP A 433 -15.32 -4.86 -15.41
N VAL A 434 -16.12 -3.78 -15.39
CA VAL A 434 -16.71 -3.24 -14.16
C VAL A 434 -17.61 -4.26 -13.46
N ALA A 435 -18.28 -5.13 -14.24
CA ALA A 435 -19.13 -6.19 -13.72
C ALA A 435 -18.37 -7.22 -12.86
N ARG A 436 -17.04 -7.32 -13.00
CA ARG A 436 -16.20 -8.23 -12.19
C ARG A 436 -16.29 -7.93 -10.70
N ARG A 437 -16.66 -6.70 -10.30
CA ARG A 437 -16.93 -6.33 -8.90
C ARG A 437 -17.98 -7.21 -8.22
N LEU A 438 -18.89 -7.80 -9.01
CA LEU A 438 -19.94 -8.69 -8.51
C LEU A 438 -19.47 -10.14 -8.33
N LEU A 439 -18.21 -10.48 -8.61
CA LEU A 439 -17.67 -11.84 -8.43
C LEU A 439 -17.46 -12.21 -6.95
N VAL A 440 -17.29 -11.22 -6.07
CA VAL A 440 -17.12 -11.39 -4.63
C VAL A 440 -18.30 -10.78 -3.87
N LYS A 441 -18.43 -11.11 -2.58
CA LYS A 441 -19.44 -10.47 -1.73
C LYS A 441 -19.07 -9.00 -1.51
N PRO A 442 -20.04 -8.08 -1.55
CA PRO A 442 -19.77 -6.70 -1.16
C PRO A 442 -19.40 -6.61 0.32
N GLY A 443 -18.61 -5.59 0.66
CA GLY A 443 -18.09 -5.34 2.00
C GLY A 443 -18.85 -4.27 2.76
N ILE A 444 -18.82 -4.34 4.10
CA ILE A 444 -19.13 -3.17 4.94
C ILE A 444 -18.07 -2.09 4.71
N THR A 445 -16.80 -2.51 4.70
CA THR A 445 -15.66 -1.66 4.32
C THR A 445 -14.90 -2.26 3.15
N GLY A 446 -13.96 -1.50 2.58
CA GLY A 446 -13.26 -1.88 1.36
C GLY A 446 -12.17 -0.89 1.00
N LEU A 447 -11.40 -1.22 -0.04
CA LEU A 447 -10.24 -0.44 -0.44
C LEU A 447 -10.61 0.98 -0.87
N TRP A 448 -11.73 1.15 -1.59
CA TRP A 448 -12.31 2.46 -1.89
C TRP A 448 -12.59 3.24 -0.58
N GLN A 449 -13.29 2.63 0.37
CA GLN A 449 -13.71 3.30 1.62
C GLN A 449 -12.53 3.78 2.48
N VAL A 450 -11.37 3.13 2.41
CA VAL A 450 -10.18 3.55 3.21
C VAL A 450 -9.22 4.45 2.45
N SER A 451 -9.36 4.58 1.13
CA SER A 451 -8.42 5.34 0.28
C SER A 451 -8.87 6.77 -0.05
N GLY A 452 -10.13 7.13 0.25
CA GLY A 452 -10.64 8.50 0.06
C GLY A 452 -12.16 8.64 0.06
N ARG A 453 -12.92 7.53 0.08
CA ARG A 453 -14.40 7.55 0.11
C ARG A 453 -15.00 8.43 -1.00
N SER A 454 -15.65 9.51 -0.59
CA SER A 454 -16.39 10.44 -1.44
C SER A 454 -15.51 11.48 -2.12
N ASP A 455 -14.22 11.57 -1.76
CA ASP A 455 -13.25 12.50 -2.35
C ASP A 455 -12.55 11.91 -3.60
N LEU A 456 -12.76 10.61 -3.88
CA LEU A 456 -12.25 9.96 -5.08
C LEU A 456 -13.20 10.14 -6.26
N SER A 457 -12.63 10.20 -7.47
CA SER A 457 -13.41 10.06 -8.70
C SER A 457 -14.07 8.69 -8.75
N TRP A 458 -15.16 8.57 -9.52
CA TRP A 458 -15.87 7.30 -9.67
C TRP A 458 -14.98 6.22 -10.31
N GLU A 459 -14.19 6.60 -11.30
CA GLU A 459 -13.23 5.74 -12.01
C GLU A 459 -12.16 5.18 -11.06
N ASP A 460 -11.60 6.05 -10.21
CA ASP A 460 -10.60 5.65 -9.21
C ASP A 460 -11.17 4.67 -8.20
N GLY A 461 -12.41 4.90 -7.79
CA GLY A 461 -13.12 3.99 -6.91
C GLY A 461 -13.33 2.61 -7.52
N ILE A 462 -13.75 2.54 -8.79
CA ILE A 462 -13.92 1.28 -9.51
C ILE A 462 -12.61 0.53 -9.62
N ARG A 463 -11.52 1.23 -9.97
CA ARG A 463 -10.19 0.61 -10.07
C ARG A 463 -9.76 -0.01 -8.74
N LEU A 464 -9.97 0.67 -7.61
CA LEU A 464 -9.66 0.11 -6.29
C LEU A 464 -10.50 -1.12 -5.95
N ASP A 465 -11.79 -1.10 -6.30
CA ASP A 465 -12.67 -2.24 -6.09
C ASP A 465 -12.28 -3.45 -6.96
N LEU A 466 -11.94 -3.21 -8.24
CA LEU A 466 -11.43 -4.25 -9.14
C LEU A 466 -10.11 -4.81 -8.64
N TYR A 467 -9.16 -3.94 -8.25
CA TYR A 467 -7.90 -4.36 -7.65
C TYR A 467 -8.13 -5.26 -6.43
N TYR A 468 -9.08 -4.92 -5.55
CA TYR A 468 -9.42 -5.76 -4.42
C TYR A 468 -10.02 -7.11 -4.86
N VAL A 469 -10.99 -7.11 -5.78
CA VAL A 469 -11.62 -8.35 -6.30
C VAL A 469 -10.58 -9.32 -6.83
N GLU A 470 -9.55 -8.80 -7.49
CA GLU A 470 -8.52 -9.60 -8.13
C GLU A 470 -7.39 -10.02 -7.18
N ASN A 471 -7.23 -9.33 -6.04
CA ASN A 471 -6.06 -9.49 -5.17
C ASN A 471 -6.39 -9.67 -3.68
N TRP A 472 -7.64 -9.95 -3.32
CA TRP A 472 -8.04 -10.09 -1.93
C TRP A 472 -7.30 -11.24 -1.22
N SER A 473 -6.97 -11.00 0.05
CA SER A 473 -6.38 -11.99 0.94
C SER A 473 -6.74 -11.64 2.39
N LEU A 474 -6.68 -12.60 3.31
CA LEU A 474 -6.98 -12.34 4.73
C LEU A 474 -6.06 -11.28 5.35
N ALA A 475 -4.80 -11.22 4.91
CA ALA A 475 -3.85 -10.20 5.35
C ALA A 475 -4.21 -8.81 4.80
N ALA A 476 -4.64 -8.73 3.54
CA ALA A 476 -5.15 -7.50 2.95
C ALA A 476 -6.42 -7.04 3.69
N ASP A 477 -7.33 -7.96 4.03
CA ASP A 477 -8.55 -7.65 4.78
C ASP A 477 -8.23 -7.07 6.15
N LEU A 478 -7.30 -7.67 6.91
CA LEU A 478 -6.88 -7.16 8.21
C LEU A 478 -6.27 -5.75 8.09
N THR A 479 -5.48 -5.52 7.04
CA THR A 479 -4.91 -4.20 6.75
C THR A 479 -5.99 -3.17 6.45
N ILE A 480 -7.00 -3.55 5.66
CA ILE A 480 -8.14 -2.68 5.36
C ILE A 480 -8.93 -2.38 6.63
N LEU A 481 -9.29 -3.38 7.44
CA LEU A 481 -9.99 -3.20 8.72
C LEU A 481 -9.24 -2.26 9.68
N TRP A 482 -7.92 -2.40 9.78
CA TRP A 482 -7.09 -1.50 10.57
C TRP A 482 -7.15 -0.05 10.06
N LYS A 483 -7.05 0.14 8.74
CA LYS A 483 -7.21 1.47 8.11
C LYS A 483 -8.63 2.03 8.33
N THR A 484 -9.65 1.18 8.34
CA THR A 484 -11.05 1.58 8.59
C THR A 484 -11.20 2.18 9.98
N PHE A 485 -10.60 1.59 11.01
CA PHE A 485 -10.61 2.16 12.37
C PHE A 485 -10.04 3.60 12.37
N GLY A 486 -8.88 3.80 11.73
CA GLY A 486 -8.28 5.12 11.60
C GLY A 486 -9.14 6.11 10.80
N ALA A 487 -9.83 5.66 9.75
CA ALA A 487 -10.72 6.51 8.95
C ALA A 487 -11.97 6.97 9.73
N VAL A 488 -12.57 6.06 10.52
CA VAL A 488 -13.75 6.35 11.35
C VAL A 488 -13.42 7.33 12.46
N VAL A 489 -12.29 7.14 13.17
CA VAL A 489 -11.87 8.03 14.27
C VAL A 489 -11.54 9.44 13.79
N ASN A 490 -11.01 9.60 12.57
CA ASN A 490 -10.63 10.91 12.04
C ASN A 490 -11.74 11.61 11.22
N SER A 491 -12.94 11.02 11.08
CA SER A 491 -14.08 11.53 10.29
C SER A 491 -13.74 12.02 8.86
N ARG A 492 -12.67 11.53 8.22
CA ARG A 492 -12.25 12.02 6.89
C ARG A 492 -13.24 11.61 5.81
N GLY A 493 -13.73 12.57 5.03
CA GLY A 493 -14.64 12.35 3.89
C GLY A 493 -16.08 11.96 4.26
N ALA A 494 -16.51 12.22 5.51
CA ALA A 494 -17.91 12.06 5.93
C ALA A 494 -18.63 13.42 5.79
N TYR A 495 -19.52 13.53 4.79
CA TYR A 495 -20.39 14.69 4.56
C TYR A 495 -21.84 14.35 4.89
#